data_AF-A0A963W7D3-F1
#
_entry.id   AF-A0A963W7D3-F1
#
_cell.length_a   1.000
_cell.length_b   1.000
_cell.length_c   1.000
_cell.angle_alpha   90.00
_cell.angle_beta   90.00
_cell.angle_gamma   90.00
#
_symmetry.space_group_name_H-M   'P 1'
#
loop_
_entity.id
_entity.type
_entity.pdbx_description
1 polymer ?
#
loop_
_entity_poly.entity_id
_entity_poly.type
_entity_poly.pdbx_seq_one_letter_code
_entity_poly.pdbx_strand_id
1 'polypeptide(L)'
;VAGFEQIEPPEPQMVKHLTFTPIIEGQGDDAHSWADAIALTVGEPDEPCPVVATGRYHDVLRREQGQWRFVRRVFVYARAPLPEGLGQAPPPV
;
A
#
# COMPACT_ATOMS: atom_id res chain seq x y z
N VAL A 1 4.02 25.25 6.23
CA VAL A 1 4.38 23.84 5.93
C VAL A 1 3.37 23.38 4.90
N ALA A 2 3.79 22.82 3.76
CA ALA A 2 2.85 22.29 2.78
C ALA A 2 2.20 21.00 3.33
N GLY A 3 0.87 20.87 3.21
CA GLY A 3 0.13 19.70 3.68
C GLY A 3 -0.05 18.63 2.61
N PHE A 4 -0.81 17.57 2.93
CA PHE A 4 -1.05 16.44 2.03
C PHE A 4 -1.76 16.83 0.72
N GLU A 5 -2.52 17.92 0.74
CA GLU A 5 -3.22 18.52 -0.40
C GLU A 5 -2.27 19.07 -1.49
N GLN A 6 -0.98 19.25 -1.17
CA GLN A 6 0.02 19.81 -2.09
C GLN A 6 0.93 18.73 -2.71
N ILE A 7 0.82 17.46 -2.30
CA ILE A 7 1.63 16.37 -2.86
C ILE A 7 1.23 16.11 -4.33
N GLU A 8 -0.06 16.24 -4.66
CA GLU A 8 -0.61 16.21 -6.03
C GLU A 8 -1.89 17.07 -6.04
N PRO A 9 -2.32 17.61 -7.19
CA PRO A 9 -3.54 18.40 -7.28
C PRO A 9 -4.75 17.68 -6.65
N PRO A 10 -5.51 18.32 -5.75
CA PRO A 10 -6.68 17.68 -5.15
C PRO A 10 -7.81 17.54 -6.18
N GLU A 11 -8.33 16.33 -6.34
CA GLU A 11 -9.59 16.06 -7.03
C GLU A 11 -10.70 15.74 -6.01
N PRO A 12 -11.96 16.13 -6.26
CA PRO A 12 -13.07 15.78 -5.39
C PRO A 12 -13.13 14.26 -5.15
N GLN A 13 -13.28 13.84 -3.88
CA GLN A 13 -13.34 12.44 -3.45
C GLN A 13 -12.03 11.64 -3.64
N MET A 14 -10.90 12.33 -3.88
CA MET A 14 -9.61 11.66 -3.99
C MET A 14 -9.23 10.95 -2.68
N VAL A 15 -8.77 9.70 -2.81
CA VAL A 15 -8.15 8.94 -1.72
C VAL A 15 -6.65 8.84 -2.01
N LYS A 16 -5.84 9.30 -1.06
CA LYS A 16 -4.37 9.12 -1.13
C LYS A 16 -3.96 7.90 -0.32
N HIS A 17 -3.16 7.03 -0.94
CA HIS A 17 -2.51 5.91 -0.27
C HIS A 17 -1.06 6.27 0.01
N LEU A 18 -0.72 6.38 1.28
CA LEU A 18 0.65 6.50 1.74
C LEU A 18 1.15 5.10 2.04
N THR A 19 2.01 4.56 1.18
CA THR A 19 2.70 3.28 1.38
C THR A 19 4.11 3.49 1.89
N PHE A 20 4.51 2.76 2.92
CA PHE A 20 5.79 2.89 3.59
C PHE A 20 6.35 1.52 3.98
N THR A 21 7.61 1.52 4.43
CA THR A 21 8.33 0.33 4.92
C THR A 21 8.23 -0.89 3.99
N PRO A 22 8.42 -0.73 2.66
CA PRO A 22 8.28 -1.87 1.75
C PRO A 22 9.39 -2.91 2.02
N ILE A 23 9.00 -4.17 2.12
CA ILE A 23 9.90 -5.33 2.04
C ILE A 23 9.55 -6.06 0.75
N ILE A 24 10.56 -6.33 -0.08
CA ILE A 24 10.39 -6.98 -1.38
C ILE A 24 11.38 -8.14 -1.46
N GLU A 25 10.85 -9.35 -1.67
CA GLU A 25 11.64 -10.56 -1.90
C GLU A 25 11.34 -11.10 -3.29
N GLY A 26 12.37 -11.22 -4.13
CA GLY A 26 12.23 -11.67 -5.51
C GLY A 26 13.09 -12.89 -5.82
N GLN A 27 12.56 -13.78 -6.66
CA GLN A 27 13.28 -14.91 -7.23
C GLN A 27 12.92 -15.07 -8.71
N GLY A 28 13.84 -14.69 -9.59
CA GLY A 28 13.60 -14.71 -11.04
C GLY A 28 12.46 -13.79 -11.44
N ASP A 29 11.42 -14.37 -12.04
CA ASP A 29 10.23 -13.64 -12.50
C ASP A 29 9.09 -13.60 -11.46
N ASP A 30 9.29 -14.15 -10.26
CA ASP A 30 8.32 -14.11 -9.17
C ASP A 30 8.81 -13.23 -8.02
N ALA A 31 7.90 -12.51 -7.37
CA ALA A 31 8.22 -11.71 -6.19
C ALA A 31 7.05 -11.63 -5.20
N HIS A 32 7.39 -11.47 -3.93
CA HIS A 32 6.49 -11.08 -2.86
C HIS A 32 6.84 -9.67 -2.39
N SER A 33 5.81 -8.87 -2.10
CA SER A 33 6.00 -7.54 -1.54
C SER A 33 5.03 -7.31 -0.39
N TRP A 34 5.51 -6.62 0.62
CA TRP A 34 4.72 -6.17 1.76
C TRP A 34 4.97 -4.70 1.98
N ALA A 35 3.92 -3.91 2.14
CA ALA A 35 4.05 -2.48 2.43
C ALA A 35 2.97 -2.05 3.41
N ASP A 36 3.37 -1.36 4.47
CA ASP A 36 2.42 -0.71 5.35
C ASP A 36 1.76 0.44 4.61
N ALA A 37 0.48 0.69 4.90
CA ALA A 37 -0.30 1.66 4.18
C ALA A 37 -1.30 2.39 5.07
N ILE A 38 -1.44 3.69 4.81
CA ILE A 38 -2.51 4.55 5.31
C ILE A 38 -3.24 5.11 4.10
N ALA A 39 -4.55 4.92 4.05
CA ALA A 39 -5.42 5.56 3.09
C ALA A 39 -6.13 6.74 3.78
N LEU A 40 -6.15 7.89 3.10
CA LEU A 40 -6.73 9.16 3.58
C LEU A 40 -7.69 9.68 2.51
N THR A 41 -8.85 10.22 2.88
CA THR A 41 -9.55 11.12 1.94
C THR A 41 -8.85 12.47 1.94
N VAL A 42 -8.79 13.11 0.78
CA VAL A 42 -8.28 14.48 0.64
C VAL A 42 -9.47 15.42 0.59
N GLY A 43 -9.54 16.32 1.57
CA GLY A 43 -10.53 17.39 1.66
C GLY A 43 -10.07 18.65 0.92
N GLU A 44 -10.82 19.73 1.12
CA GLU A 44 -10.44 21.06 0.63
C GLU A 44 -9.18 21.58 1.36
N PRO A 45 -8.49 22.61 0.83
CA PRO A 45 -7.40 23.27 1.54
C PRO A 45 -7.83 23.67 2.97
N ASP A 46 -6.93 23.46 3.93
CA ASP A 46 -7.14 23.69 5.37
C ASP A 46 -8.15 22.75 6.07
N GLU A 47 -8.74 21.77 5.37
CA GLU A 47 -9.54 20.72 6.00
C GLU A 47 -8.70 19.52 6.46
N PRO A 48 -9.08 18.84 7.57
CA PRO A 48 -8.44 17.59 7.96
C PRO A 48 -8.57 16.52 6.86
N CYS A 49 -7.51 15.74 6.64
CA CYS A 49 -7.55 14.54 5.80
C CYS A 49 -7.81 13.31 6.69
N PRO A 50 -9.06 12.83 6.84
CA PRO A 50 -9.34 11.71 7.72
C PRO A 50 -8.79 10.39 7.17
N VAL A 51 -8.34 9.53 8.08
CA VAL A 51 -7.88 8.18 7.78
C VAL A 51 -9.09 7.28 7.52
N VAL A 52 -9.12 6.65 6.34
CA VAL A 52 -10.15 5.69 5.94
C VAL A 52 -9.72 4.24 6.11
N ALA A 53 -8.42 3.97 6.03
CA ALA A 53 -7.86 2.65 6.23
C ALA A 53 -6.42 2.73 6.72
N THR A 54 -6.06 1.81 7.60
CA THR A 54 -4.66 1.50 7.93
C THR A 54 -4.49 0.00 7.85
N GLY A 55 -3.31 -0.45 7.44
CA GLY A 55 -3.07 -1.87 7.25
C GLY A 55 -1.79 -2.13 6.49
N ARG A 56 -1.68 -3.33 5.94
CA ARG A 56 -0.53 -3.77 5.14
C ARG A 56 -1.02 -4.44 3.87
N TYR A 57 -0.38 -4.10 2.75
CA TYR A 57 -0.51 -4.87 1.51
C TYR A 57 0.32 -6.14 1.60
N HIS A 58 -0.25 -7.26 1.15
CA HIS A 58 0.41 -8.53 0.93
C HIS A 58 0.26 -8.86 -0.56
N ASP A 59 1.33 -8.64 -1.31
CA ASP A 59 1.34 -8.72 -2.76
C ASP A 59 2.11 -9.94 -3.24
N VAL A 60 1.59 -10.57 -4.29
CA VAL A 60 2.28 -11.55 -5.13
C VAL A 60 2.39 -10.93 -6.51
N LEU A 61 3.62 -10.84 -7.01
CA LEU A 61 3.94 -10.22 -8.29
C LEU A 61 4.61 -11.22 -9.21
N ARG A 62 4.35 -11.06 -10.50
CA ARG A 62 5.05 -11.79 -11.56
C ARG A 62 5.51 -10.83 -12.65
N ARG A 63 6.71 -11.08 -13.16
CA ARG A 63 7.25 -10.37 -14.31
C ARG A 63 6.80 -11.08 -15.57
N GLU A 64 5.99 -10.40 -16.37
CA GLU A 64 5.48 -10.89 -17.64
C GLU A 64 5.98 -9.96 -18.75
N GLN A 65 6.70 -10.51 -19.74
CA GLN A 65 7.23 -9.73 -20.87
C GLN A 65 8.05 -8.51 -20.44
N GLY A 66 8.84 -8.67 -19.38
CA GLY A 66 9.68 -7.61 -18.82
C GLY A 66 8.97 -6.64 -17.87
N GLN A 67 7.65 -6.74 -17.71
CA GLN A 67 6.84 -5.86 -16.85
C GLN A 67 6.34 -6.59 -15.60
N TRP A 68 6.43 -5.95 -14.43
CA TRP A 68 5.86 -6.50 -13.19
C TRP A 68 4.36 -6.26 -13.13
N ARG A 69 3.61 -7.29 -12.74
CA ARG A 69 2.16 -7.25 -12.55
C ARG A 69 1.78 -7.88 -11.21
N PHE A 70 0.69 -7.39 -10.62
CA PHE A 70 0.08 -8.06 -9.48
C PHE A 70 -0.61 -9.34 -9.96
N VAL A 71 -0.14 -10.49 -9.46
CA VAL A 71 -0.90 -11.74 -9.53
C VAL A 71 -2.00 -11.70 -8.49
N ARG A 72 -1.69 -11.16 -7.30
CA ARG A 72 -2.65 -11.00 -6.21
C ARG A 72 -2.22 -9.86 -5.29
N ARG A 73 -3.19 -9.09 -4.82
CA ARG A 73 -3.01 -8.06 -3.79
C ARG A 73 -4.08 -8.25 -2.73
N VAL A 74 -3.68 -8.30 -1.48
CA VAL A 74 -4.60 -8.30 -0.33
C VAL A 74 -4.21 -7.20 0.62
N PHE A 75 -5.16 -6.35 0.98
CA PHE A 75 -5.00 -5.38 2.05
C PHE A 75 -5.52 -5.99 3.35
N VAL A 76 -4.65 -6.10 4.34
CA VAL A 76 -4.99 -6.58 5.67
C VAL A 76 -5.11 -5.37 6.58
N TYR A 77 -6.33 -5.06 7.00
CA TYR A 77 -6.60 -3.95 7.91
C TYR A 77 -5.83 -4.11 9.22
N ALA A 78 -5.36 -3.01 9.79
CA ALA A 78 -4.70 -3.02 11.08
C ALA A 78 -5.58 -3.69 12.13
N ARG A 79 -4.99 -4.60 12.92
CA ARG A 79 -5.65 -5.43 13.96
C ARG A 79 -6.59 -6.51 13.42
N ALA A 80 -6.74 -6.67 12.11
CA ALA A 80 -7.37 -7.87 11.54
C ALA A 80 -6.39 -9.06 11.58
N PRO A 81 -6.87 -10.31 11.77
CA PRO A 81 -6.03 -11.47 11.62
C PRO A 81 -5.53 -11.59 10.18
N LEU A 82 -4.33 -12.17 9.99
CA LEU A 82 -3.82 -12.45 8.66
C LEU A 82 -4.60 -13.63 8.05
N PRO A 83 -5.22 -13.47 6.86
CA PRO A 83 -5.79 -14.61 6.14
C PRO A 83 -4.78 -15.74 5.89
N GLU A 84 -5.26 -16.98 5.93
CA GLU A 84 -4.43 -18.15 5.64
C GLU A 84 -3.80 -18.10 4.23
N GLY A 85 -2.59 -18.65 4.11
CA GLY A 85 -1.86 -18.71 2.84
C GLY A 85 -1.30 -17.36 2.36
N LEU A 86 -1.44 -16.28 3.14
CA LEU A 86 -0.72 -15.05 2.88
C LEU A 86 0.74 -15.20 3.31
N GLY A 87 1.65 -14.94 2.36
CA GLY A 87 3.07 -14.77 2.68
C GLY A 87 3.24 -13.71 3.76
N GLN A 88 4.13 -13.97 4.71
CA GLN A 88 4.57 -13.00 5.70
C GLN A 88 5.93 -12.45 5.27
N ALA A 89 6.12 -11.15 5.45
CA ALA A 89 7.43 -10.58 5.28
C ALA A 89 8.40 -11.24 6.26
N PRO A 90 9.67 -11.43 5.87
CA PRO A 90 10.71 -11.73 6.85
C PRO A 90 10.75 -10.65 7.94
N PRO A 91 11.25 -10.98 9.15
CA PRO A 91 11.51 -9.96 10.15
C PRO A 91 12.51 -8.93 9.59
N PRO A 92 12.38 -7.64 9.95
CA PRO A 92 13.37 -6.64 9.61
C PRO A 92 14.75 -7.08 10.12
N VAL A 93 15.78 -6.93 9.29
CA VAL A 93 17.18 -7.17 9.64
C VAL A 93 17.82 -5.90 10.20
#